data_AF-A0A352RUQ6-F1
#
_entry.id   AF-A0A352RUQ6-F1
#
_cell.length_a   1.000
_cell.length_b   1.000
_cell.length_c   1.000
_cell.angle_alpha   90.00
_cell.angle_beta   90.00
_cell.angle_gamma   90.00
#
_symmetry.space_group_name_H-M   'P 1'
#
loop_
_entity.id
_entity.type
_entity.pdbx_description
1 polymer ?
#
loop_
_entity_poly.entity_id
_entity_poly.type
_entity_poly.pdbx_seq_one_letter_code
_entity_poly.pdbx_strand_id
1 'polypeptide(L)' 'VLNTGHRHPRLVAALQAQLNRFTHTAYQIVPYASYVELAEKINQRAPGRSARKTAFFTTGAEAVENAVKIARAATGR' A
#
# COMPACT_ATOMS: atom_id res chain seq x y z
N VAL A 1 -6.53 14.40 -4.24
CA VAL A 1 -7.95 13.99 -4.12
C VAL A 1 -8.22 13.56 -2.67
N LEU A 2 -9.40 13.88 -2.13
CA LEU A 2 -9.85 13.56 -0.77
C LEU A 2 -11.21 12.85 -0.80
N ASN A 3 -11.26 11.63 -1.33
CA ASN A 3 -12.50 10.88 -1.60
C ASN A 3 -13.37 10.63 -0.36
N THR A 4 -12.80 10.69 0.84
CA THR A 4 -13.50 10.50 2.12
C THR A 4 -13.75 11.80 2.87
N GLY A 5 -13.47 12.96 2.27
CA GLY A 5 -13.53 14.26 2.92
C GLY A 5 -12.32 14.58 3.81
N HIS A 6 -12.19 15.86 4.19
CA HIS A 6 -11.14 16.34 5.09
C HIS A 6 -11.38 15.84 6.52
N ARG A 7 -10.31 15.39 7.19
CA ARG A 7 -10.32 15.01 8.62
C ARG A 7 -11.43 14.01 9.02
N HIS A 8 -11.72 13.03 8.15
CA HIS A 8 -12.72 12.00 8.44
C HIS A 8 -12.47 11.35 9.82
N PRO A 9 -13.43 11.36 10.78
CA PRO A 9 -13.18 11.00 12.18
C PRO A 9 -12.52 9.63 12.38
N ARG A 10 -12.97 8.61 11.63
CA ARG A 10 -12.38 7.27 11.65
C ARG A 10 -10.91 7.23 11.23
N LEU A 11 -10.50 8.07 10.27
CA LEU A 11 -9.11 8.13 9.79
C LEU A 11 -8.22 8.86 10.80
N VAL A 12 -8.72 9.94 11.41
CA VAL A 12 -8.00 10.68 12.47
C VAL A 12 -7.73 9.76 13.66
N ALA A 13 -8.74 9.01 14.12
CA ALA A 13 -8.58 8.07 15.23
C ALA A 13 -7.56 6.96 14.91
N ALA A 14 -7.62 6.37 13.72
CA ALA A 14 -6.67 5.33 13.29
C ALA A 14 -5.22 5.87 13.22
N LEU A 15 -5.04 7.10 12.74
CA LEU A 15 -3.74 7.76 12.68
C LEU A 15 -3.18 8.04 14.08
N GLN A 16 -3.99 8.61 14.98
CA GLN A 16 -3.59 8.87 16.38
C GLN A 16 -3.18 7.57 17.10
N ALA A 17 -3.94 6.49 16.93
CA ALA A 17 -3.62 5.19 17.52
C ALA A 17 -2.28 4.63 17.02
N GLN A 18 -1.98 4.78 15.73
CA GLN A 18 -0.70 4.32 15.16
C GLN A 18 0.48 5.19 15.61
N LEU A 19 0.30 6.51 15.73
CA LEU A 19 1.35 7.43 16.21
C LEU A 19 1.84 7.08 17.62
N ASN A 20 0.97 6.53 18.48
CA ASN A 20 1.34 6.05 19.81
C ASN A 20 2.14 4.73 19.80
N ARG A 21 2.40 4.13 18.63
CA ARG A 21 3.16 2.88 18.46
C ARG A 21 4.48 3.14 17.75
N PHE A 22 4.41 3.56 16.48
CA PHE A 22 5.58 3.92 15.67
C PHE A 22 5.13 4.71 14.43
N THR A 23 6.04 5.53 13.90
CA THR A 23 5.82 6.31 12.68
C THR A 23 6.36 5.61 11.44
N HIS A 24 7.57 5.05 11.52
CA HIS A 24 8.23 4.42 10.39
C HIS A 24 9.28 3.42 10.87
N THR A 25 9.31 2.24 10.25
CA THR A 25 10.30 1.19 10.55
C THR A 25 11.01 0.66 9.31
N ALA A 26 10.76 1.27 8.14
CA ALA A 26 11.09 0.74 6.82
C ALA A 26 10.61 -0.73 6.65
N TYR A 27 9.49 -0.95 5.96
CA TYR A 27 8.87 -2.29 5.88
C TYR A 27 9.83 -3.40 5.41
N GLN A 28 10.81 -3.07 4.58
CA GLN A 28 11.84 -4.00 4.09
C GLN A 28 12.83 -4.45 5.18
N ILE A 29 12.93 -3.70 6.29
CA ILE A 29 13.83 -3.95 7.41
C ILE A 29 13.06 -4.57 8.58
N VAL A 30 12.04 -3.87 9.08
CA VAL A 30 11.17 -4.36 10.15
C VAL A 30 9.72 -4.33 9.65
N PRO A 31 9.14 -5.49 9.28
CA PRO A 31 7.79 -5.57 8.73
C PRO A 31 6.73 -5.36 9.81
N TYR A 32 5.52 -4.97 9.39
CA TYR A 32 4.39 -4.72 10.28
C TYR A 32 3.07 -5.18 9.66
N ALA A 33 2.16 -5.68 10.51
CA ALA A 33 0.92 -6.34 10.10
C ALA A 33 0.02 -5.49 9.19
N SER A 34 -0.09 -4.18 9.45
CA SER A 34 -0.97 -3.30 8.67
C SER A 34 -0.56 -3.16 7.19
N TYR A 35 0.72 -3.39 6.83
CA TYR A 35 1.15 -3.47 5.43
C TYR A 35 0.55 -4.71 4.75
N VAL A 36 0.66 -5.88 5.41
CA VAL A 36 0.16 -7.16 4.88
C VAL A 36 -1.35 -7.15 4.78
N GLU A 37 -2.05 -6.72 5.83
CA GLU A 37 -3.51 -6.62 5.84
C GLU A 37 -4.04 -5.70 4.73
N LEU A 38 -3.35 -4.58 4.47
CA LEU A 38 -3.73 -3.68 3.39
C LEU A 38 -3.47 -4.31 2.02
N ALA A 39 -2.34 -5.00 1.84
CA ALA A 39 -2.03 -5.73 0.61
C ALA A 39 -3.09 -6.81 0.31
N GLU A 40 -3.50 -7.58 1.30
CA GLU A 40 -4.57 -8.59 1.17
C GLU A 40 -5.91 -7.95 0.79
N LYS A 41 -6.28 -6.86 1.47
CA LYS A 41 -7.50 -6.09 1.17
C LYS A 41 -7.51 -5.51 -0.25
N ILE A 42 -6.35 -5.15 -0.79
CA ILE A 42 -6.19 -4.68 -2.18
C ILE A 42 -6.29 -5.86 -3.15
N ASN A 43 -5.58 -6.96 -2.89
CA ASN A 43 -5.60 -8.16 -3.72
C ASN A 43 -7.03 -8.72 -3.91
N GLN A 44 -7.85 -8.67 -2.86
CA GLN A 44 -9.27 -9.08 -2.88
C GLN A 44 -10.16 -8.15 -3.71
N ARG A 45 -9.85 -6.84 -3.75
CA ARG A 45 -10.67 -5.83 -4.45
C ARG A 45 -10.26 -5.59 -5.91
N ALA A 46 -9.01 -5.91 -6.25
CA ALA A 46 -8.50 -5.69 -7.60
C ALA A 46 -9.26 -6.55 -8.64
N PRO A 47 -9.57 -6.00 -9.83
CA PRO A 47 -10.43 -6.64 -10.81
C PRO A 47 -9.80 -7.88 -11.46
N GLY A 48 -10.61 -8.89 -11.79
CA GLY A 48 -10.21 -10.16 -12.43
C GLY A 48 -10.18 -11.37 -11.49
N ARG A 49 -9.72 -12.54 -11.96
CA ARG A 49 -9.68 -13.80 -11.16
C ARG A 49 -8.29 -14.36 -10.88
N SER A 50 -7.23 -13.74 -11.40
CA SER A 50 -5.86 -14.20 -11.17
C SER A 50 -5.41 -13.97 -9.72
N ALA A 51 -4.49 -14.80 -9.24
CA ALA A 51 -3.81 -14.56 -7.99
C ALA A 51 -3.00 -13.25 -8.07
N ARG A 52 -2.99 -12.47 -6.98
CA ARG A 52 -2.37 -11.14 -6.93
C ARG A 52 -1.40 -11.01 -5.76
N LYS A 53 -0.37 -10.20 -5.98
CA LYS A 53 0.56 -9.69 -4.96
C LYS A 53 0.59 -8.17 -5.08
N THR A 54 0.77 -7.48 -3.95
CA THR A 54 0.79 -6.01 -3.87
C THR A 54 2.12 -5.54 -3.29
N ALA A 55 2.63 -4.42 -3.80
CA ALA A 55 3.77 -3.68 -3.24
C ALA A 55 3.36 -2.21 -3.05
N PHE A 56 3.79 -1.58 -1.97
CA PHE A 56 3.49 -0.18 -1.65
C PHE A 56 4.66 0.76 -1.94
N PHE A 57 4.32 1.95 -2.43
CA PHE A 57 5.20 3.09 -2.68
C PHE A 57 4.52 4.36 -2.14
N THR A 58 5.21 5.50 -2.13
CA THR A 58 4.71 6.74 -1.51
C THR A 58 3.79 7.51 -2.45
N THR A 59 4.07 7.46 -3.74
CA THR A 59 3.39 8.26 -4.77
C THR A 59 2.83 7.41 -5.91
N GLY A 60 1.89 7.98 -6.67
CA GLY A 60 1.39 7.35 -7.90
C GLY A 60 2.47 7.23 -8.98
N ALA A 61 3.40 8.17 -9.06
CA ALA A 61 4.51 8.12 -10.02
C ALA A 61 5.45 6.94 -9.73
N GLU A 62 5.87 6.77 -8.48
CA GLU A 62 6.68 5.61 -8.06
C GLU A 62 5.97 4.29 -8.31
N ALA A 63 4.65 4.23 -8.09
CA ALA A 63 3.86 3.04 -8.38
C ALA A 63 3.88 2.68 -9.88
N VAL A 64 3.74 3.67 -10.77
CA VAL A 64 3.83 3.47 -12.22
C VAL A 64 5.24 3.07 -12.65
N GLU A 65 6.28 3.72 -12.11
CA GLU A 65 7.67 3.36 -12.40
C GLU A 65 7.97 1.90 -12.02
N ASN A 66 7.53 1.48 -10.83
CA ASN A 66 7.74 0.12 -10.37
C ASN A 66 6.86 -0.90 -11.13
N ALA A 67 5.68 -0.52 -11.59
CA ALA A 67 4.88 -1.38 -12.47
C ALA A 67 5.63 -1.67 -13.79
N VAL A 68 6.27 -0.66 -14.39
CA VAL A 68 7.12 -0.85 -15.58
C VAL A 68 8.32 -1.73 -15.26
N LYS A 69 9.00 -1.52 -14.12
CA LYS A 69 10.14 -2.36 -13.70
C LYS A 69 9.74 -3.83 -13.51
N ILE A 70 8.60 -4.09 -12.89
CA ILE A 70 8.06 -5.44 -12.71
C ILE A 70 7.71 -6.07 -14.05
N ALA A 71 7.07 -5.34 -14.97
CA ALA A 71 6.75 -5.83 -16.30
C ALA A 71 8.00 -6.19 -17.11
N ARG A 72 9.03 -5.33 -17.08
CA ARG A 72 10.32 -5.58 -17.71
C ARG A 72 11.02 -6.78 -17.12
N ALA A 73 11.08 -6.87 -15.79
CA ALA A 73 11.68 -8.01 -15.10
C ALA A 73 10.96 -9.33 -15.42
N ALA A 74 9.64 -9.31 -15.54
CA ALA A 74 8.84 -10.49 -15.86
C ALA A 74 8.93 -10.92 -17.33
N THR A 75 9.19 -9.98 -18.26
CA THR A 75 9.11 -10.24 -19.71
C THR A 75 10.45 -10.15 -20.44
N GLY A 76 11.50 -9.59 -19.82
CA GLY A 76 12.82 -9.38 -20.42
C GLY A 76 12.88 -8.25 -21.46
N ARG A 77 11.85 -7.39 -21.54
CA ARG A 77 11.72 -6.31 -22.53
C ARG A 77 11.10 -5.06 -21.90
#